data_AF-A0A7X7M7N8-F1
#
_entry.id   AF-A0A7X7M7N8-F1
#
_cell.length_a   1.000
_cell.length_b   1.000
_cell.length_c   1.000
_cell.angle_alpha   90.00
_cell.angle_beta   90.00
_cell.angle_gamma   90.00
#
_symmetry.space_group_name_H-M   'P 1'
#
loop_
_entity.id
_entity.type
_entity.pdbx_description
1 polymer ?
#
loop_
_entity_poly.entity_id
_entity_poly.type
_entity_poly.pdbx_seq_one_letter_code
_entity_poly.pdbx_strand_id
1 'polypeptide(L)'
;EVGDVFESEVTPRSFGRIAAQTAKHVVVQRIREAERNMVYDQYATRKDDIVTATVLRTEGKNVFVDLGKTEALLAPSEQIPRENYRQGSRLKVYILEVRKTTKGPQIMVSRTHPGLLKCLFEREVPEIHDGTVEIKSVVREPGWRSKIAVYSKNSNVDPVGACVGAKGMRVQAIVNELDGEKIEVIRWDENPAIYVSNALSPAKVISVEIDEEDKYTRVVVPDYQLSLAIGKEGQNARLAARLTGWKIDIKSESQMAEIEASGEAGEDAYFDALDEDADEFYQEELIDQQEPGMESDEPGAEQPVAVGALDTVQGGE
;
A
#
# COMPACT_ATOMS: atom_id res chain seq x y z
N GLU A 1 -68.69 -16.19 8.67
CA GLU A 1 -69.97 -15.56 8.25
C GLU A 1 -70.06 -15.49 6.74
N VAL A 2 -71.25 -15.20 6.18
CA VAL A 2 -71.38 -14.94 4.75
C VAL A 2 -70.56 -13.69 4.43
N GLY A 3 -69.42 -13.87 3.75
CA GLY A 3 -68.42 -12.82 3.52
C GLY A 3 -67.02 -13.13 4.06
N ASP A 4 -66.86 -14.16 4.90
CA ASP A 4 -65.53 -14.55 5.42
C ASP A 4 -64.72 -15.36 4.42
N VAL A 5 -63.41 -15.09 4.40
CA VAL A 5 -62.41 -15.89 3.66
C VAL A 5 -62.07 -17.11 4.50
N PHE A 6 -62.48 -18.29 4.02
CA PHE A 6 -62.11 -19.57 4.61
C PHE A 6 -60.89 -20.14 3.87
N GLU A 7 -59.74 -20.19 4.55
CA GLU A 7 -58.54 -20.84 4.03
C GLU A 7 -58.57 -22.34 4.36
N SER A 8 -58.60 -23.16 3.32
CA SER A 8 -58.52 -24.61 3.42
C SER A 8 -57.08 -25.04 3.14
N GLU A 9 -56.41 -25.71 4.09
CA GLU A 9 -55.14 -26.37 3.80
C GLU A 9 -55.35 -27.52 2.82
N VAL A 10 -54.70 -27.44 1.65
CA VAL A 10 -54.72 -28.50 0.64
C VAL A 10 -53.28 -28.88 0.34
N THR A 11 -52.96 -30.18 0.40
CA THR A 11 -51.64 -30.72 0.04
C THR A 11 -51.76 -31.43 -1.31
N PRO A 12 -51.33 -30.81 -2.43
CA PRO A 12 -51.40 -31.43 -3.75
C PRO A 12 -50.64 -32.76 -3.81
N ARG A 13 -51.07 -33.69 -4.67
CA ARG A 13 -50.40 -35.01 -4.82
C ARG A 13 -48.93 -34.91 -5.24
N SER A 14 -48.52 -33.81 -5.90
CA SER A 14 -47.15 -33.52 -6.32
C SER A 14 -46.35 -32.68 -5.31
N PHE A 15 -46.96 -32.29 -4.18
CA PHE A 15 -46.37 -31.38 -3.19
C PHE A 15 -45.04 -31.90 -2.66
N GLY A 16 -44.91 -33.20 -2.35
CA GLY A 16 -43.66 -33.78 -1.86
C GLY A 16 -42.49 -33.64 -2.84
N ARG A 17 -42.73 -33.79 -4.16
CA ARG A 17 -41.68 -33.65 -5.19
C ARG A 17 -41.27 -32.18 -5.36
N ILE A 18 -42.25 -31.28 -5.42
CA ILE A 18 -42.00 -29.83 -5.58
C ILE A 18 -41.33 -29.27 -4.32
N ALA A 19 -41.84 -29.61 -3.13
CA ALA A 19 -41.26 -29.21 -1.85
C ALA A 19 -39.84 -29.76 -1.67
N ALA A 20 -39.54 -31.00 -2.05
CA ALA A 20 -38.19 -31.54 -2.00
C ALA A 20 -37.23 -30.82 -2.96
N GLN A 21 -37.68 -30.46 -4.17
CA GLN A 21 -36.89 -29.69 -5.13
C GLN A 21 -36.63 -28.25 -4.66
N THR A 22 -37.63 -27.60 -4.07
CA THR A 22 -37.50 -26.27 -3.46
C THR A 22 -36.58 -26.32 -2.25
N ALA A 23 -36.76 -27.29 -1.35
CA ALA A 23 -35.88 -27.48 -0.20
C ALA A 23 -34.42 -27.72 -0.62
N LYS A 24 -34.18 -28.54 -1.66
CA LYS A 24 -32.84 -28.70 -2.24
C LYS A 24 -32.26 -27.37 -2.74
N HIS A 25 -33.05 -26.55 -3.44
CA HIS A 25 -32.60 -25.23 -3.90
C HIS A 25 -32.27 -24.29 -2.74
N VAL A 26 -33.14 -24.22 -1.73
CA VAL A 26 -32.94 -23.38 -0.54
C VAL A 26 -31.69 -23.81 0.22
N VAL A 27 -31.47 -25.11 0.41
CA VAL A 27 -30.28 -25.64 1.07
C VAL A 27 -29.01 -25.32 0.28
N VAL A 28 -29.00 -25.57 -1.04
CA VAL A 28 -27.85 -25.26 -1.91
C VAL A 28 -27.56 -23.76 -1.91
N GLN A 29 -28.59 -22.91 -1.93
CA GLN A 29 -28.43 -21.46 -1.87
C GLN A 29 -27.81 -21.03 -0.53
N ARG A 30 -28.31 -21.56 0.61
CA ARG A 30 -27.75 -21.27 1.93
C ARG A 30 -26.30 -21.73 2.07
N ILE A 31 -25.94 -22.89 1.52
CA ILE A 31 -24.56 -23.37 1.49
C ILE A 31 -23.67 -22.39 0.71
N ARG A 32 -24.09 -21.96 -0.49
CA ARG A 32 -23.34 -20.99 -1.30
C ARG A 32 -23.22 -19.62 -0.62
N GLU A 33 -24.25 -19.16 0.08
CA GLU A 33 -24.19 -17.93 0.87
C GLU A 33 -23.20 -18.04 2.03
N ALA A 34 -23.20 -19.16 2.75
CA ALA A 34 -22.23 -19.42 3.80
C ALA A 34 -20.79 -19.50 3.25
N GLU A 35 -20.56 -20.18 2.12
CA GLU A 35 -19.26 -20.23 1.46
C GLU A 35 -18.77 -18.84 1.04
N ARG A 36 -19.64 -18.02 0.45
CA ARG A 36 -19.30 -16.64 0.04
C ARG A 36 -18.93 -15.77 1.24
N ASN A 37 -19.67 -15.87 2.35
CA ASN A 37 -19.35 -15.13 3.57
C ASN A 37 -18.03 -15.59 4.17
N MET A 38 -17.78 -16.90 4.24
CA MET A 38 -16.53 -17.46 4.74
C MET A 38 -15.32 -16.99 3.92
N VAL A 39 -15.44 -16.93 2.59
CA VAL A 39 -14.38 -16.40 1.73
C VAL A 39 -14.15 -14.91 2.00
N TYR A 40 -15.21 -14.12 2.10
CA TYR A 40 -15.07 -12.70 2.44
C TYR A 40 -14.35 -12.51 3.77
N ASP A 41 -14.82 -13.16 4.83
CA ASP A 41 -14.26 -13.00 6.18
C ASP A 41 -12.78 -13.40 6.24
N GLN A 42 -12.39 -14.44 5.48
CA GLN A 42 -11.00 -14.88 5.42
C GLN A 42 -10.05 -13.87 4.75
N TYR A 43 -10.51 -13.16 3.71
CA TYR A 43 -9.66 -12.25 2.94
C TYR A 43 -9.80 -10.79 3.37
N ALA A 44 -10.92 -10.40 3.99
CA ALA A 44 -11.11 -9.05 4.51
C ALA A 44 -10.06 -8.68 5.56
N THR A 45 -9.68 -9.63 6.43
CA THR A 45 -8.61 -9.44 7.43
C THR A 45 -7.20 -9.55 6.85
N ARG A 46 -7.08 -9.89 5.56
CA ARG A 46 -5.81 -10.05 4.84
C ARG A 46 -5.67 -9.00 3.73
N LYS A 47 -6.45 -7.92 3.79
CA LYS A 47 -6.13 -6.72 3.03
C LYS A 47 -4.69 -6.33 3.37
N ASP A 48 -3.97 -5.86 2.37
CA ASP A 48 -2.58 -5.41 2.52
C ASP A 48 -1.56 -6.53 2.84
N ASP A 49 -1.93 -7.79 2.63
CA ASP A 49 -1.04 -8.95 2.71
C ASP A 49 -0.72 -9.52 1.31
N ILE A 50 0.36 -10.30 1.24
CA ILE A 50 0.82 -11.00 0.05
C ILE A 50 0.35 -12.47 0.05
N VAL A 51 -0.19 -12.91 -1.09
CA VAL A 51 -0.65 -14.29 -1.31
C VAL A 51 -0.03 -14.89 -2.55
N THR A 52 0.23 -16.19 -2.52
CA THR A 52 0.61 -16.94 -3.71
C THR A 52 -0.65 -17.25 -4.51
N ALA A 53 -0.64 -16.88 -5.79
CA ALA A 53 -1.74 -17.10 -6.71
C ALA A 53 -1.26 -17.89 -7.93
N THR A 54 -2.19 -18.61 -8.58
CA THR A 54 -1.93 -19.30 -9.85
C THR A 54 -2.74 -18.67 -10.96
N VAL A 55 -2.11 -18.26 -12.07
CA VAL A 55 -2.84 -17.68 -13.21
C VAL A 55 -3.80 -18.72 -13.79
N LEU A 56 -5.09 -18.41 -13.80
CA LEU A 56 -6.12 -19.28 -14.37
C LEU A 56 -6.33 -18.99 -15.84
N ARG A 57 -6.59 -17.73 -16.17
CA ARG A 57 -6.93 -17.29 -17.53
C ARG A 57 -6.76 -15.79 -17.69
N THR A 58 -6.66 -15.36 -18.93
CA THR A 58 -6.68 -13.95 -19.31
C THR A 58 -7.90 -13.72 -20.18
N GLU A 59 -8.77 -12.79 -19.77
CA GLU A 59 -9.96 -12.38 -20.52
C GLU A 59 -9.81 -10.92 -20.93
N GLY A 60 -9.62 -10.66 -22.22
CA GLY A 60 -9.27 -9.32 -22.69
C GLY A 60 -7.94 -8.86 -22.09
N LYS A 61 -7.97 -7.78 -21.31
CA LYS A 61 -6.79 -7.27 -20.58
C LYS A 61 -6.74 -7.72 -19.12
N ASN A 62 -7.81 -8.33 -18.61
CA ASN A 62 -7.89 -8.76 -17.21
C ASN A 62 -7.25 -10.13 -17.05
N VAL A 63 -6.49 -10.31 -15.97
CA VAL A 63 -5.93 -11.60 -15.58
C VAL A 63 -6.70 -12.10 -14.36
N PHE A 64 -7.20 -13.34 -14.43
CA PHE A 64 -7.83 -14.01 -13.30
C PHE A 64 -6.85 -14.99 -12.68
N VAL A 65 -6.69 -14.90 -11.37
CA VAL A 65 -5.77 -15.74 -10.61
C VAL A 65 -6.53 -16.52 -9.54
N ASP A 66 -6.09 -17.75 -9.28
CA ASP A 66 -6.61 -18.62 -8.24
C ASP A 66 -5.83 -18.42 -6.94
N LEU A 67 -6.56 -18.14 -5.86
CA LEU A 67 -6.03 -18.09 -4.48
C LEU A 67 -6.27 -19.42 -3.72
N GLY A 68 -6.72 -20.47 -4.42
CA GLY A 68 -7.00 -21.82 -3.93
C GLY A 68 -8.44 -22.03 -3.48
N LYS A 69 -9.06 -21.02 -2.85
CA LYS A 69 -10.47 -21.06 -2.42
C LYS A 69 -11.40 -20.21 -3.30
N THR A 70 -10.85 -19.24 -4.01
CA THR A 70 -11.60 -18.25 -4.79
C THR A 70 -10.70 -17.66 -5.87
N GLU A 71 -11.34 -17.11 -6.90
CA GLU A 71 -10.66 -16.32 -7.92
C GLU A 71 -10.47 -14.87 -7.45
N ALA A 72 -9.38 -14.25 -7.89
CA ALA A 72 -9.11 -12.84 -7.74
C ALA A 72 -8.84 -12.21 -9.10
N LEU A 73 -9.12 -10.91 -9.20
CA LEU A 73 -8.94 -10.10 -10.39
C LEU A 73 -7.64 -9.31 -10.29
N LEU A 74 -6.77 -9.48 -11.28
CA LEU A 74 -5.60 -8.65 -11.53
C LEU A 74 -5.90 -7.74 -12.73
N ALA A 75 -6.32 -6.52 -12.43
CA ALA A 75 -6.71 -5.51 -13.44
C ALA A 75 -5.48 -4.99 -14.22
N PRO A 76 -5.66 -4.38 -15.41
CA PRO A 76 -4.53 -3.97 -16.25
C PRO A 76 -3.66 -2.88 -15.63
N SER A 77 -4.24 -2.00 -14.81
CA SER A 77 -3.50 -0.98 -14.04
C SER A 77 -2.62 -1.60 -12.95
N GLU A 78 -3.02 -2.77 -12.46
CA GLU A 78 -2.37 -3.50 -11.38
C GLU A 78 -1.36 -4.54 -11.87
N GLN A 79 -1.17 -4.64 -13.19
CA GLN A 79 -0.22 -5.55 -13.85
C GLN A 79 1.12 -4.86 -14.08
N ILE A 80 2.21 -5.60 -13.89
CA ILE A 80 3.54 -5.14 -14.31
C ILE A 80 3.60 -5.17 -15.84
N PRO A 81 3.87 -4.05 -16.54
CA PRO A 81 3.72 -3.97 -18.00
C PRO A 81 4.56 -4.97 -18.83
N ARG A 82 5.65 -5.51 -18.28
CA ARG A 82 6.55 -6.45 -18.95
C ARG A 82 6.43 -7.89 -18.47
N GLU A 83 5.65 -8.12 -17.42
CA GLU A 83 5.50 -9.44 -16.82
C GLU A 83 4.59 -10.32 -17.67
N ASN A 84 4.98 -11.59 -17.85
CA ASN A 84 4.22 -12.54 -18.65
C ASN A 84 3.30 -13.41 -17.80
N TYR A 85 2.01 -13.08 -17.77
CA TYR A 85 0.98 -13.85 -17.05
C TYR A 85 0.52 -15.08 -17.85
N ARG A 86 1.34 -16.14 -17.88
CA ARG A 86 0.97 -17.40 -18.55
C ARG A 86 0.08 -18.25 -17.65
N GLN A 87 -0.98 -18.84 -18.22
CA GLN A 87 -1.83 -19.80 -17.52
C GLN A 87 -1.02 -20.91 -16.83
N GLY A 88 -1.37 -21.22 -15.59
CA GLY A 88 -0.66 -22.18 -14.74
C GLY A 88 0.57 -21.63 -14.02
N SER A 89 1.03 -20.42 -14.35
CA SER A 89 2.15 -19.79 -13.64
C SER A 89 1.76 -19.43 -12.22
N ARG A 90 2.68 -19.64 -11.29
CA ARG A 90 2.54 -19.20 -9.90
C ARG A 90 3.27 -17.88 -9.72
N LEU A 91 2.63 -16.94 -9.05
CA LEU A 91 3.20 -15.65 -8.72
C LEU A 91 2.65 -15.14 -7.40
N LYS A 92 3.39 -14.29 -6.72
CA LYS A 92 2.92 -13.61 -5.52
C LYS A 92 2.23 -12.31 -5.89
N VAL A 93 1.05 -12.09 -5.33
CA VAL A 93 0.23 -10.89 -5.52
C VAL A 93 -0.09 -10.25 -4.18
N TYR A 94 -0.26 -8.93 -4.19
CA TYR A 94 -0.70 -8.13 -3.06
C TYR A 94 -2.23 -8.02 -3.06
N ILE A 95 -2.90 -8.22 -1.93
CA ILE A 95 -4.35 -8.03 -1.83
C ILE A 95 -4.63 -6.54 -1.67
N LEU A 96 -5.07 -5.90 -2.75
CA LEU A 96 -5.37 -4.47 -2.77
C LEU A 96 -6.72 -4.19 -2.09
N GLU A 97 -7.74 -4.98 -2.41
CA GLU A 97 -9.09 -4.74 -1.90
C GLU A 97 -9.95 -6.01 -1.91
N VAL A 98 -10.88 -6.09 -0.94
CA VAL A 98 -11.89 -7.15 -0.87
C VAL A 98 -13.28 -6.53 -0.76
N ARG A 99 -14.07 -6.62 -1.83
CA ARG A 99 -15.43 -6.06 -1.90
C ARG A 99 -16.51 -7.13 -1.78
N LYS A 100 -17.59 -6.86 -1.04
CA LYS A 100 -18.82 -7.66 -1.12
C LYS A 100 -19.64 -7.24 -2.34
N THR A 101 -19.92 -8.17 -3.25
CA THR A 101 -20.83 -7.93 -4.38
C THR A 101 -22.04 -8.86 -4.30
N THR A 102 -23.09 -8.56 -5.07
CA THR A 102 -24.28 -9.43 -5.18
C THR A 102 -23.96 -10.83 -5.70
N LYS A 103 -22.88 -10.97 -6.47
CA LYS A 103 -22.38 -12.23 -7.01
C LYS A 103 -21.42 -12.96 -6.07
N GLY A 104 -20.94 -12.30 -5.01
CA GLY A 104 -20.01 -12.83 -4.02
C GLY A 104 -18.84 -11.89 -3.73
N PRO A 105 -17.90 -12.29 -2.86
CA PRO A 105 -16.71 -11.50 -2.63
C PRO A 105 -15.88 -11.37 -3.92
N GLN A 106 -15.49 -10.14 -4.23
CA GLN A 106 -14.55 -9.85 -5.30
C GLN A 106 -13.25 -9.40 -4.66
N ILE A 107 -12.17 -10.13 -4.93
CA ILE A 107 -10.84 -9.82 -4.44
C ILE A 107 -10.06 -9.20 -5.59
N MET A 108 -9.58 -7.98 -5.40
CA MET A 108 -8.69 -7.31 -6.33
C MET A 108 -7.26 -7.43 -5.81
N VAL A 109 -6.36 -7.83 -6.70
CA VAL A 109 -4.96 -8.04 -6.36
C VAL A 109 -4.06 -7.19 -7.25
N SER A 110 -2.87 -6.90 -6.76
CA SER A 110 -1.89 -6.07 -7.43
C SER A 110 -0.51 -6.70 -7.52
N ARG A 111 0.14 -6.42 -8.64
CA ARG A 111 1.55 -6.68 -8.90
C ARG A 111 2.38 -5.40 -8.94
N THR A 112 1.76 -4.22 -9.03
CA THR A 112 2.40 -2.90 -9.13
C THR A 112 2.54 -2.20 -7.78
N HIS A 113 1.65 -2.50 -6.82
CA HIS A 113 1.62 -1.81 -5.52
C HIS A 113 2.97 -1.90 -4.76
N PRO A 114 3.47 -0.82 -4.14
CA PRO A 114 4.71 -0.84 -3.34
C PRO A 114 4.66 -1.80 -2.15
N GLY A 115 3.47 -2.00 -1.57
CA GLY A 115 3.23 -2.96 -0.49
C GLY A 115 3.65 -4.40 -0.85
N LEU A 116 3.58 -4.78 -2.13
CA LEU A 116 4.09 -6.08 -2.58
C LEU A 116 5.59 -6.23 -2.26
N LEU A 117 6.39 -5.20 -2.55
CA LEU A 117 7.84 -5.23 -2.32
C LEU A 117 8.14 -5.27 -0.82
N LYS A 118 7.41 -4.47 -0.02
CA LYS A 118 7.52 -4.47 1.45
C LYS A 118 7.26 -5.88 2.04
N CYS A 119 6.14 -6.49 1.69
CA CYS A 119 5.79 -7.84 2.17
C CYS A 119 6.75 -8.93 1.66
N LEU A 120 7.33 -8.78 0.46
CA LEU A 120 8.35 -9.69 -0.05
C LEU A 120 9.63 -9.61 0.81
N PHE A 121 10.07 -8.41 1.16
CA PHE A 121 11.22 -8.20 2.05
C PHE A 121 10.95 -8.75 3.45
N GLU A 122 9.78 -8.47 4.03
CA GLU A 122 9.38 -9.01 5.34
C GLU A 122 9.41 -10.54 5.39
N ARG A 123 9.04 -11.23 4.29
CA ARG A 123 9.12 -12.70 4.22
C ARG A 123 10.52 -13.25 3.96
N GLU A 124 11.34 -12.53 3.22
CA GLU A 124 12.68 -12.99 2.80
C GLU A 124 13.76 -12.67 3.84
N VAL A 125 13.57 -11.62 4.65
CA VAL A 125 14.55 -11.08 5.59
C VAL A 125 14.06 -11.25 7.04
N PRO A 126 14.57 -12.24 7.80
CA PRO A 126 14.18 -12.47 9.19
C PRO A 126 14.32 -11.25 10.09
N GLU A 127 15.36 -10.44 9.86
CA GLU A 127 15.65 -9.23 10.62
C GLU A 127 14.60 -8.13 10.41
N ILE A 128 13.87 -8.15 9.29
CA ILE A 128 12.73 -7.25 9.09
C ILE A 128 11.50 -7.81 9.81
N HIS A 129 11.28 -9.13 9.71
CA HIS A 129 10.16 -9.80 10.36
C HIS A 129 10.19 -9.67 11.89
N ASP A 130 11.37 -9.72 12.52
CA ASP A 130 11.52 -9.57 13.98
C ASP A 130 11.63 -8.11 14.45
N GLY A 131 11.65 -7.15 13.51
CA GLY A 131 11.72 -5.71 13.78
C GLY A 131 13.11 -5.18 14.11
N THR A 132 14.18 -5.99 13.98
CA THR A 132 15.57 -5.51 14.16
C THR A 132 15.97 -4.51 13.07
N VAL A 133 15.46 -4.72 11.86
CA VAL A 133 15.59 -3.83 10.70
C VAL A 133 14.22 -3.30 10.33
N GLU A 134 14.09 -1.98 10.28
CA GLU A 134 12.86 -1.28 9.89
C GLU A 134 12.97 -0.82 8.43
N ILE A 135 11.92 -1.05 7.63
CA ILE A 135 11.76 -0.42 6.33
C ILE A 135 11.20 0.99 6.56
N LYS A 136 11.94 2.03 6.18
CA LYS A 136 11.55 3.44 6.38
C LYS A 136 10.73 3.99 5.22
N SER A 137 11.07 3.64 4.00
CA SER A 137 10.29 4.03 2.82
C SER A 137 10.57 3.10 1.64
N VAL A 138 9.61 3.02 0.74
CA VAL A 138 9.68 2.21 -0.49
C VAL A 138 9.16 3.06 -1.64
N VAL A 139 9.93 3.13 -2.73
CA VAL A 139 9.46 3.72 -3.98
C VAL A 139 9.73 2.77 -5.13
N ARG A 140 8.79 2.76 -6.07
CA ARG A 140 8.73 1.72 -7.09
C ARG A 140 8.28 2.29 -8.42
N GLU A 141 9.03 1.92 -9.46
CA GLU A 141 8.60 1.96 -10.86
C GLU A 141 8.45 0.50 -11.31
N PRO A 142 7.24 -0.09 -11.25
CA PRO A 142 7.02 -1.53 -11.34
C PRO A 142 7.57 -2.17 -12.62
N GLY A 143 8.35 -3.23 -12.47
CA GLY A 143 9.02 -3.93 -13.58
C GLY A 143 10.26 -3.24 -14.13
N TRP A 144 10.70 -2.14 -13.51
CA TRP A 144 11.90 -1.41 -13.92
C TRP A 144 12.90 -1.28 -12.78
N ARG A 145 12.59 -0.42 -11.80
CA ARG A 145 13.49 -0.11 -10.70
C ARG A 145 12.72 0.28 -9.45
N SER A 146 13.22 -0.16 -8.31
CA SER A 146 12.71 0.20 -6.98
C SER A 146 13.85 0.56 -6.05
N LYS A 147 13.58 1.51 -5.15
CA LYS A 147 14.47 1.86 -4.04
C LYS A 147 13.75 1.57 -2.74
N ILE A 148 14.45 0.97 -1.79
CA ILE A 148 13.96 0.68 -0.44
C ILE A 148 14.95 1.22 0.58
N ALA A 149 14.47 2.07 1.49
CA ALA A 149 15.27 2.64 2.57
C ALA A 149 15.09 1.80 3.83
N VAL A 150 16.20 1.32 4.40
CA VAL A 150 16.20 0.46 5.58
C VAL A 150 17.08 1.04 6.68
N TYR A 151 16.67 0.80 7.93
CA TYR A 151 17.33 1.30 9.13
C TYR A 151 17.41 0.20 10.19
N SER A 152 18.44 0.22 11.04
CA SER A 152 18.45 -0.59 12.26
C SER A 152 18.88 0.28 13.43
N LYS A 153 18.16 0.15 14.55
CA LYS A 153 18.56 0.76 15.83
C LYS A 153 19.74 0.02 16.47
N ASN A 154 19.97 -1.24 16.07
CA ASN A 154 21.07 -2.04 16.60
C ASN A 154 22.34 -1.80 15.81
N SER A 155 23.31 -1.12 16.41
CA SER A 155 24.61 -0.82 15.77
C SER A 155 25.42 -2.05 15.35
N ASN A 156 25.11 -3.23 15.89
CA ASN A 156 25.76 -4.49 15.53
C ASN A 156 25.14 -5.15 14.29
N VAL A 157 24.06 -4.60 13.75
CA VAL A 157 23.34 -5.14 12.60
C VAL A 157 23.46 -4.16 11.44
N ASP A 158 24.01 -4.61 10.32
CA ASP A 158 24.00 -3.84 9.08
C ASP A 158 22.67 -4.09 8.34
N PRO A 159 21.76 -3.09 8.27
CA PRO A 159 20.44 -3.29 7.66
C PRO A 159 20.54 -3.57 6.16
N VAL A 160 21.52 -2.99 5.46
CA VAL A 160 21.72 -3.23 4.02
C VAL A 160 22.20 -4.66 3.78
N GLY A 161 23.23 -5.10 4.52
CA GLY A 161 23.76 -6.46 4.45
C GLY A 161 22.71 -7.53 4.77
N ALA A 162 21.86 -7.29 5.77
CA ALA A 162 20.77 -8.20 6.14
C ALA A 162 19.77 -8.38 4.98
N CYS A 163 19.36 -7.28 4.33
CA CYS A 163 18.42 -7.30 3.21
C CYS A 163 19.02 -7.89 1.92
N VAL A 164 20.29 -7.61 1.64
CA VAL A 164 20.98 -8.12 0.45
C VAL A 164 21.28 -9.62 0.60
N GLY A 165 21.68 -10.04 1.80
CA GLY A 165 22.09 -11.42 2.09
C GLY A 165 23.43 -11.80 1.47
N ALA A 166 23.89 -13.03 1.74
CA ALA A 166 25.17 -13.51 1.24
C ALA A 166 25.21 -13.47 -0.31
N LYS A 167 26.15 -12.70 -0.87
CA LYS A 167 26.29 -12.50 -2.33
C LYS A 167 25.01 -12.01 -3.02
N GLY A 168 24.14 -11.28 -2.31
CA GLY A 168 22.90 -10.76 -2.89
C GLY A 168 21.78 -11.78 -3.03
N MET A 169 21.89 -12.96 -2.42
CA MET A 169 20.92 -14.05 -2.63
C MET A 169 19.47 -13.67 -2.29
N ARG A 170 19.25 -12.91 -1.20
CA ARG A 170 17.91 -12.55 -0.72
C ARG A 170 17.27 -11.53 -1.65
N VAL A 171 17.97 -10.43 -1.93
CA VAL A 171 17.48 -9.41 -2.89
C VAL A 171 17.28 -10.01 -4.28
N GLN A 172 18.15 -10.92 -4.74
CA GLN A 172 18.00 -11.56 -6.04
C GLN A 172 16.76 -12.47 -6.11
N ALA A 173 16.39 -13.15 -5.01
CA ALA A 173 15.15 -13.92 -4.96
C ALA A 173 13.92 -13.02 -5.18
N ILE A 174 13.92 -11.83 -4.57
CA ILE A 174 12.85 -10.83 -4.76
C ILE A 174 12.86 -10.26 -6.17
N VAL A 175 14.03 -9.92 -6.73
CA VAL A 175 14.17 -9.47 -8.13
C VAL A 175 13.59 -10.51 -9.10
N ASN A 176 13.85 -11.79 -8.86
CA ASN A 176 13.31 -12.87 -9.69
C ASN A 176 11.78 -13.00 -9.56
N GLU A 177 11.23 -12.81 -8.36
CA GLU A 177 9.77 -12.79 -8.13
C GLU A 177 9.09 -11.58 -8.79
N LEU A 178 9.82 -10.49 -9.03
CA LEU A 178 9.34 -9.28 -9.72
C LEU A 178 9.76 -9.21 -11.20
N ASP A 179 10.01 -10.37 -11.82
CA ASP A 179 10.35 -10.53 -13.25
C ASP A 179 11.52 -9.64 -13.70
N GLY A 180 12.55 -9.50 -12.86
CA GLY A 180 13.77 -8.77 -13.18
C GLY A 180 13.75 -7.28 -12.85
N GLU A 181 12.77 -6.80 -12.09
CA GLU A 181 12.77 -5.45 -11.53
C GLU A 181 14.04 -5.19 -10.70
N LYS A 182 14.78 -4.11 -10.99
CA LYS A 182 16.03 -3.80 -10.29
C LYS A 182 15.76 -3.18 -8.92
N ILE A 183 16.19 -3.83 -7.85
CA ILE A 183 15.96 -3.36 -6.48
C ILE A 183 17.25 -2.81 -5.89
N GLU A 184 17.18 -1.61 -5.32
CA GLU A 184 18.27 -0.98 -4.59
C GLU A 184 17.90 -0.83 -3.12
N VAL A 185 18.67 -1.49 -2.26
CA VAL A 185 18.56 -1.36 -0.81
C VAL A 185 19.51 -0.27 -0.35
N ILE A 186 18.96 0.74 0.30
CA ILE A 186 19.65 1.97 0.69
C ILE A 186 19.57 2.11 2.21
N ARG A 187 20.67 2.56 2.84
CA ARG A 187 20.66 2.87 4.26
C ARG A 187 19.97 4.21 4.49
N TRP A 188 18.90 4.19 5.28
CA TRP A 188 18.26 5.40 5.78
C TRP A 188 19.13 6.04 6.87
N ASP A 189 19.12 7.37 6.93
CA ASP A 189 19.82 8.14 7.95
C ASP A 189 18.93 9.31 8.40
N GLU A 190 19.07 9.72 9.67
CA GLU A 190 18.36 10.89 10.21
C GLU A 190 18.89 12.19 9.61
N ASN A 191 20.17 12.22 9.21
CA ASN A 191 20.76 13.36 8.54
C ASN A 191 20.34 13.37 7.06
N PRO A 192 19.60 14.39 6.59
CA PRO A 192 19.10 14.43 5.22
C PRO A 192 20.21 14.46 4.16
N ALA A 193 21.39 15.03 4.43
CA ALA A 193 22.52 15.02 3.48
C ALA A 193 23.01 13.58 3.25
N ILE A 194 23.16 12.84 4.34
CA ILE A 194 23.60 11.44 4.28
C ILE A 194 22.54 10.60 3.59
N TYR A 195 21.27 10.81 3.92
CA TYR A 195 20.17 10.04 3.34
C TYR A 195 20.00 10.31 1.84
N VAL A 196 20.03 11.57 1.39
CA VAL A 196 19.97 11.95 -0.03
C VAL A 196 21.18 11.41 -0.79
N SER A 197 22.38 11.52 -0.22
CA SER A 197 23.60 10.93 -0.80
C SER A 197 23.45 9.41 -0.99
N ASN A 198 22.95 8.70 0.02
CA ASN A 198 22.71 7.26 -0.06
C ASN A 198 21.63 6.92 -1.11
N ALA A 199 20.58 7.74 -1.23
CA ALA A 199 19.47 7.54 -2.16
C ALA A 199 19.90 7.64 -3.64
N LEU A 200 20.92 8.44 -3.95
CA LEU A 200 21.48 8.59 -5.30
C LEU A 200 22.43 7.46 -5.72
N SER A 201 22.70 6.49 -4.83
CA SER A 201 23.40 5.25 -5.17
C SER A 201 22.82 4.64 -6.47
N PRO A 202 23.68 4.24 -7.43
CA PRO A 202 25.12 3.97 -7.31
C PRO A 202 26.06 5.15 -7.59
N ALA A 203 25.53 6.36 -7.85
CA ALA A 203 26.38 7.53 -8.08
C ALA A 203 27.06 7.97 -6.78
N LYS A 204 28.33 8.38 -6.87
CA LYS A 204 29.08 8.94 -5.75
C LYS A 204 28.80 10.43 -5.66
N VAL A 205 28.35 10.85 -4.50
CA VAL A 205 28.11 12.25 -4.16
C VAL A 205 29.36 12.82 -3.49
N ILE A 206 29.71 14.05 -3.85
CA ILE A 206 30.85 14.80 -3.29
C ILE A 206 30.38 15.67 -2.14
N SER A 207 29.30 16.44 -2.38
CA SER A 207 28.68 17.29 -1.39
C SER A 207 27.18 17.37 -1.60
N VAL A 208 26.47 17.66 -0.51
CA VAL A 208 25.04 17.93 -0.48
C VAL A 208 24.83 19.21 0.30
N GLU A 209 24.25 20.21 -0.35
CA GLU A 209 23.75 21.43 0.27
C GLU A 209 22.25 21.26 0.50
N ILE A 210 21.77 21.63 1.68
CA ILE A 210 20.38 21.44 2.09
C ILE A 210 19.78 22.79 2.43
N ASP A 211 18.61 23.03 1.86
CA ASP A 211 17.67 24.06 2.28
C ASP A 211 16.49 23.39 2.99
N GLU A 212 16.45 23.51 4.31
CA GLU A 212 15.40 22.91 5.14
C GLU A 212 14.04 23.59 4.98
N GLU A 213 14.00 24.88 4.62
CA GLU A 213 12.75 25.63 4.49
C GLU A 213 11.96 25.14 3.27
N ASP A 214 12.64 25.00 2.13
CA ASP A 214 12.03 24.59 0.86
C ASP A 214 12.07 23.07 0.59
N LYS A 215 12.63 22.29 1.53
CA LYS A 215 12.97 20.86 1.35
C LYS A 215 13.72 20.62 0.03
N TYR A 216 14.68 21.49 -0.25
CA TYR A 216 15.47 21.47 -1.45
C TYR A 216 16.90 21.04 -1.14
N THR A 217 17.49 20.24 -2.02
CA THR A 217 18.87 19.81 -1.92
C THR A 217 19.59 20.02 -3.24
N ARG A 218 20.78 20.59 -3.16
CA ARG A 218 21.71 20.66 -4.28
C ARG A 218 22.82 19.66 -4.05
N VAL A 219 22.97 18.74 -4.99
CA VAL A 219 23.89 17.61 -4.89
C VAL A 219 24.96 17.75 -5.95
N VAL A 220 26.21 17.67 -5.53
CA VAL A 220 27.37 17.73 -6.42
C VAL A 220 27.92 16.33 -6.64
N VAL A 221 28.07 15.96 -7.90
CA VAL A 221 28.64 14.67 -8.33
C VAL A 221 29.81 14.90 -9.29
N PRO A 222 30.74 13.93 -9.42
CA PRO A 222 31.79 14.06 -10.42
C PRO A 222 31.21 14.18 -11.84
N ASP A 223 31.85 14.96 -12.72
CA ASP A 223 31.38 15.19 -14.09
C ASP A 223 31.07 13.89 -14.85
N TYR A 224 31.91 12.87 -14.68
CA TYR A 224 31.76 11.58 -15.35
C TYR A 224 30.59 10.73 -14.79
N GLN A 225 29.99 11.12 -13.66
CA GLN A 225 28.84 10.45 -13.04
C GLN A 225 27.55 11.25 -13.11
N LEU A 226 27.54 12.47 -13.65
CA LEU A 226 26.34 13.29 -13.76
C LEU A 226 25.17 12.52 -14.41
N SER A 227 25.41 11.91 -15.57
CA SER A 227 24.41 11.10 -16.27
C SER A 227 23.97 9.87 -15.49
N LEU A 228 24.85 9.28 -14.66
CA LEU A 228 24.51 8.13 -13.82
C LEU A 228 23.63 8.55 -12.64
N ALA A 229 23.95 9.70 -12.02
CA ALA A 229 23.21 10.26 -10.90
C ALA A 229 21.79 10.66 -11.31
N ILE A 230 21.62 11.28 -12.48
CA ILE A 230 20.31 11.57 -13.07
C ILE A 230 19.60 10.26 -13.45
N GLY A 231 20.33 9.34 -14.10
CA GLY A 231 19.80 8.08 -14.61
C GLY A 231 19.05 8.24 -15.94
N LYS A 232 18.67 7.10 -16.54
CA LYS A 232 17.91 7.10 -17.80
C LYS A 232 16.57 7.81 -17.59
N GLU A 233 16.28 8.83 -18.41
CA GLU A 233 15.04 9.62 -18.32
C GLU A 233 14.81 10.24 -16.92
N GLY A 234 15.88 10.50 -16.16
CA GLY A 234 15.79 11.04 -14.80
C GLY A 234 15.30 10.04 -13.74
N GLN A 235 15.18 8.75 -14.08
CA GLN A 235 14.62 7.73 -13.20
C GLN A 235 15.34 7.64 -11.85
N ASN A 236 16.67 7.74 -11.81
CA ASN A 236 17.41 7.59 -10.55
C ASN A 236 17.15 8.78 -9.61
N ALA A 237 17.25 10.00 -10.16
CA ALA A 237 16.96 11.24 -9.43
C ALA A 237 15.49 11.27 -8.95
N ARG A 238 14.53 10.91 -9.81
CA ARG A 238 13.10 10.86 -9.46
C ARG A 238 12.81 9.86 -8.34
N LEU A 239 13.38 8.65 -8.41
CA LEU A 239 13.23 7.67 -7.34
C LEU A 239 13.90 8.15 -6.04
N ALA A 240 15.09 8.75 -6.10
CA ALA A 240 15.75 9.29 -4.92
C ALA A 240 14.94 10.43 -4.27
N ALA A 241 14.38 11.35 -5.08
CA ALA A 241 13.53 12.43 -4.61
C ALA A 241 12.26 11.90 -3.93
N ARG A 242 11.55 10.95 -4.56
CA ARG A 242 10.37 10.30 -3.97
C ARG A 242 10.69 9.52 -2.70
N LEU A 243 11.84 8.83 -2.65
CA LEU A 243 12.25 8.01 -1.51
C LEU A 243 12.55 8.85 -0.27
N THR A 244 13.17 10.01 -0.49
CA THR A 244 13.63 10.91 0.56
C THR A 244 12.60 11.96 0.92
N GLY A 245 11.70 12.30 -0.01
CA GLY A 245 10.76 13.42 0.13
C GLY A 245 11.41 14.80 -0.09
N TRP A 246 12.62 14.85 -0.65
CA TRP A 246 13.36 16.08 -0.93
C TRP A 246 13.38 16.38 -2.43
N LYS A 247 13.39 17.66 -2.78
CA LYS A 247 13.70 18.10 -4.14
C LYS A 247 15.20 18.01 -4.35
N ILE A 248 15.65 17.31 -5.40
CA ILE A 248 17.07 17.03 -5.64
C ILE A 248 17.48 17.67 -6.96
N ASP A 249 18.31 18.71 -6.88
CA ASP A 249 19.05 19.28 -8.01
C ASP A 249 20.44 18.66 -8.07
N ILE A 250 20.83 18.12 -9.21
CA ILE A 250 22.11 17.43 -9.38
C ILE A 250 22.99 18.23 -10.32
N LYS A 251 24.14 18.69 -9.81
CA LYS A 251 25.14 19.45 -10.56
C LYS A 251 26.46 18.69 -10.60
N SER A 252 27.24 18.88 -11.65
CA SER A 252 28.61 18.39 -11.68
C SER A 252 29.58 19.34 -10.97
N GLU A 253 30.78 18.84 -10.61
CA GLU A 253 31.86 19.67 -10.05
C GLU A 253 32.16 20.89 -10.93
N SER A 254 32.24 20.71 -12.25
CA SER A 254 32.49 21.81 -13.19
C SER A 254 31.35 22.83 -13.20
N GLN A 255 30.09 22.38 -13.18
CA GLN A 255 28.93 23.26 -13.13
C GLN A 255 28.89 24.07 -11.82
N MET A 256 29.23 23.45 -10.70
CA MET A 256 29.29 24.15 -9.41
C MET A 256 30.41 25.18 -9.36
N ALA A 257 31.59 24.86 -9.88
CA ALA A 257 32.70 25.80 -9.95
C ALA A 257 32.35 27.04 -10.80
N GLU A 258 31.57 26.85 -11.88
CA GLU A 258 31.07 27.96 -12.70
C GLU A 258 30.07 28.85 -11.95
N ILE A 259 29.13 28.25 -11.19
CA ILE A 259 28.15 28.97 -10.36
C ILE A 259 28.85 29.77 -9.25
N GLU A 260 29.83 29.16 -8.58
CA GLU A 260 30.63 29.85 -7.54
C GLU A 260 31.45 31.01 -8.13
N ALA A 261 31.97 30.84 -9.35
CA ALA A 261 32.78 31.86 -10.02
C ALA A 261 31.95 33.02 -10.60
N SER A 262 30.70 32.76 -11.02
CA SER A 262 29.80 33.80 -11.56
C SER A 262 29.16 34.65 -10.47
N GLY A 263 29.10 34.17 -9.22
CA GLY A 263 28.45 34.87 -8.12
C GLY A 263 26.94 35.01 -8.29
N GLU A 264 26.36 34.32 -9.28
CA GLU A 264 24.93 34.22 -9.46
C GLU A 264 24.41 33.16 -8.49
N ALA A 265 23.59 33.59 -7.52
CA ALA A 265 22.74 32.67 -6.77
C ALA A 265 21.75 32.07 -7.77
N GLY A 266 22.16 30.98 -8.42
CA GLY A 266 21.55 30.47 -9.65
C GLY A 266 20.07 30.17 -9.50
N GLU A 267 19.27 30.91 -10.26
CA GLU A 267 17.88 30.62 -10.59
C GLU A 267 17.90 29.59 -11.74
N ASP A 268 18.04 28.30 -11.42
CA ASP A 268 18.32 27.26 -12.41
C ASP A 268 17.29 26.11 -12.42
N ALA A 269 16.93 25.73 -13.65
CA ALA A 269 16.18 24.55 -14.11
C ALA A 269 15.65 23.58 -13.04
N TYR A 270 14.44 23.85 -12.60
CA TYR A 270 13.62 23.00 -11.75
C TYR A 270 13.23 21.72 -12.48
N PHE A 271 13.66 20.56 -11.98
CA PHE A 271 13.08 19.27 -12.39
C PHE A 271 11.92 18.96 -11.43
N ASP A 272 10.71 19.37 -11.82
CA ASP A 272 9.51 19.02 -11.06
C ASP A 272 9.18 17.55 -11.29
N ALA A 273 9.56 16.71 -10.33
CA ALA A 273 9.24 15.29 -10.35
C ALA A 273 8.05 14.94 -9.44
N LEU A 274 7.43 15.93 -8.78
CA LEU A 274 6.45 15.72 -7.71
C LEU A 274 4.99 15.91 -8.13
N ASP A 275 4.72 16.40 -9.34
CA ASP A 275 3.42 17.04 -9.61
C ASP A 275 2.22 16.12 -9.94
N GLU A 276 2.32 14.78 -9.92
CA GLU A 276 1.14 13.94 -10.25
C GLU A 276 0.87 12.71 -9.37
N ASP A 277 1.86 12.05 -8.73
CA ASP A 277 1.64 10.71 -8.13
C ASP A 277 1.90 10.58 -6.60
N ALA A 278 2.39 11.63 -5.92
CA ALA A 278 2.87 11.52 -4.54
C ALA A 278 1.78 11.74 -3.48
N ASP A 279 0.76 12.55 -3.77
CA ASP A 279 -0.21 13.01 -2.76
C ASP A 279 -1.21 11.93 -2.32
N GLU A 280 -1.47 10.93 -3.15
CA GLU A 280 -2.48 9.90 -2.84
C GLU A 280 -1.98 8.89 -1.78
N PHE A 281 -0.67 8.61 -1.75
CA PHE A 281 -0.09 7.61 -0.84
C PHE A 281 0.13 8.13 0.59
N TYR A 282 0.58 9.39 0.75
CA TYR A 282 0.81 9.96 2.08
C TYR A 282 -0.48 10.26 2.84
N GLN A 283 -1.58 10.54 2.14
CA GLN A 283 -2.88 10.76 2.79
C GLN A 283 -3.48 9.46 3.35
N GLU A 284 -3.34 8.33 2.65
CA GLU A 284 -3.84 7.03 3.16
C GLU A 284 -3.08 6.58 4.42
N GLU A 285 -1.75 6.75 4.47
CA GLU A 285 -0.93 6.33 5.61
C GLU A 285 -1.16 7.17 6.89
N LEU A 286 -1.63 8.41 6.73
CA LEU A 286 -2.02 9.32 7.83
C LEU A 286 -3.43 9.03 8.37
N ILE A 287 -4.35 8.54 7.53
CA ILE A 287 -5.72 8.20 7.93
C ILE A 287 -5.74 6.92 8.79
N ASP A 288 -4.87 5.95 8.49
CA ASP A 288 -4.84 4.65 9.19
C ASP A 288 -4.19 4.73 10.60
N GLN A 289 -3.52 5.85 10.93
CA GLN A 289 -2.95 6.10 12.26
C GLN A 289 -3.89 6.84 13.22
N GLN A 290 -5.07 7.25 12.77
CA GLN A 290 -6.11 7.75 13.67
C GLN A 290 -6.97 6.57 14.14
N GLU A 291 -6.68 6.04 15.33
CA GLU A 291 -7.62 5.13 15.99
C GLU A 291 -9.00 5.78 16.09
N PRO A 292 -10.10 5.04 15.82
CA PRO A 292 -11.43 5.56 16.09
C PRO A 292 -11.54 5.77 17.60
N GLY A 293 -11.69 7.04 17.99
CA GLY A 293 -11.86 7.44 19.38
C GLY A 293 -12.93 6.58 20.04
N MET A 294 -12.55 5.93 21.14
CA MET A 294 -13.48 5.24 22.02
C MET A 294 -14.54 6.24 22.47
N GLU A 295 -15.77 6.06 22.02
CA GLU A 295 -16.95 6.66 22.64
C GLU A 295 -17.07 6.06 24.05
N SER A 296 -16.70 6.84 25.06
CA SER A 296 -16.96 6.53 26.45
C SER A 296 -18.43 6.81 26.75
N ASP A 297 -19.23 5.75 26.89
CA ASP A 297 -20.53 5.79 27.56
C ASP A 297 -20.34 6.24 29.03
N GLU A 298 -20.73 7.47 29.35
CA GLU A 298 -20.99 7.88 30.74
C GLU A 298 -22.45 7.60 31.10
N PRO A 299 -22.75 6.98 32.26
CA PRO A 299 -24.11 6.75 32.70
C PRO A 299 -24.74 8.01 33.29
N GLY A 300 -26.03 8.17 33.02
CA GLY A 300 -26.84 9.35 33.29
C GLY A 300 -26.78 9.93 34.70
N ALA A 301 -26.70 11.26 34.75
CA ALA A 301 -27.05 12.08 35.90
C ALA A 301 -28.52 12.53 35.76
N GLU A 302 -29.41 11.89 36.52
CA GLU A 302 -30.73 12.45 36.82
C GLU A 302 -30.66 13.42 38.01
N GLN A 303 -31.53 14.43 37.93
CA GLN A 303 -32.28 15.14 38.99
C GLN A 303 -32.01 16.66 39.13
N PRO A 304 -32.96 17.48 39.63
CA PRO A 304 -34.39 17.23 39.86
C PRO A 304 -35.35 18.32 39.32
N VAL A 305 -36.62 17.96 39.40
CA VAL A 305 -37.85 18.69 39.11
C VAL A 305 -37.98 19.98 39.94
N ALA A 306 -38.32 21.08 39.28
CA ALA A 306 -38.72 22.32 39.93
C ALA A 306 -40.19 22.21 40.42
N VAL A 307 -40.38 22.25 41.74
CA VAL A 307 -41.69 22.37 42.40
C VAL A 307 -41.94 23.85 42.73
N GLY A 308 -43.15 24.31 42.41
CA GLY A 308 -43.56 25.70 42.43
C GLY A 308 -43.64 26.37 43.81
N ALA A 309 -43.69 27.70 43.75
CA ALA A 309 -44.11 28.56 44.85
C ALA A 309 -45.19 29.51 44.32
N LEU A 310 -46.42 29.27 44.77
CA LEU A 310 -47.54 30.22 44.73
C LEU A 310 -47.87 30.63 46.17
N ASP A 311 -48.27 31.88 46.28
CA ASP A 311 -48.99 32.55 47.37
C ASP A 311 -48.27 32.83 48.70
N THR A 312 -48.06 34.12 48.93
CA THR A 312 -48.35 34.74 50.23
C THR A 312 -48.97 36.12 50.02
N VAL A 313 -50.24 36.22 50.39
CA VAL A 313 -51.03 37.44 50.55
C VAL A 313 -50.72 38.06 51.92
N GLN A 314 -50.57 39.39 51.96
CA GLN A 314 -50.88 40.36 53.04
C GLN A 314 -50.15 41.67 52.68
N GLY A 315 -50.69 42.89 52.65
CA GLY A 315 -51.92 43.48 53.15
C GLY A 315 -51.59 44.85 53.80
N GLY A 316 -52.27 45.93 53.39
CA GLY A 316 -52.28 47.28 54.01
C GLY A 316 -51.08 48.18 53.65
N GLU A 317 -51.18 49.48 53.37
CA GLU A 317 -52.25 50.51 53.47
C GLU A 317 -52.20 51.41 52.23
#